data_AF-A0A9P0PLS3-F1
#
_entry.id   AF-A0A9P0PLS3-F1
#
_cell.length_a   1.000
_cell.length_b   1.000
_cell.length_c   1.000
_cell.angle_alpha   90.00
_cell.angle_beta   90.00
_cell.angle_gamma   90.00
#
_symmetry.space_group_name_H-M   'P 1'
#
loop_
_entity.id
_entity.type
_entity.pdbx_description
1 polymer ?
#
loop_
_entity_poly.entity_id
_entity_poly.type
_entity_poly.pdbx_seq_one_letter_code
_entity_poly.pdbx_strand_id
1 'polypeptide(L)'
;MLAQLLLNSIHNGVYPGHYRYLCLLIGIATAVHFNGYNVPLNLTNRLLHLLPGSSLLWQMAACILTSLFYWLTAIYMLRYILKLLLMYKGWMYESRARGSQVSLKTKIWFSLLKIFSGWNTPKLYSYQGSLPRLPLPSLQDTMERNQAARAASSIYSVLVFRRLIERQELEPIRIQGVVPLCSWQYERTFNTTRIPGIETDKICHWSDSNHIIVYHKGRYFKVIIYKGRILKPCELQVQMQQILDDKSTPLPLEEQVAVLTAAERTHWAQVRRKHFNRGVNKVSLDAIEKAAFFVTLDNFPYEFDMVSTHINCKAYSKRYFVFK
;
A
#
# COMPACT_ATOMS: atom_id res chain seq x y z
N MET A 1 33.22 12.99 -4.91
CA MET A 1 31.88 12.38 -4.72
C MET A 1 31.82 10.94 -5.24
N LEU A 2 32.18 10.66 -6.51
CA LEU A 2 32.10 9.31 -7.10
C LEU A 2 32.98 8.25 -6.40
N ALA A 3 34.22 8.59 -6.03
CA ALA A 3 35.11 7.66 -5.31
C ALA A 3 34.53 7.23 -3.95
N GLN A 4 33.87 8.15 -3.23
CA GLN A 4 33.22 7.85 -1.95
C GLN A 4 31.99 6.93 -2.14
N LEU A 5 31.23 7.13 -3.22
CA LEU A 5 30.09 6.26 -3.56
C LEU A 5 30.55 4.86 -3.95
N LEU A 6 31.62 4.74 -4.73
CA LEU A 6 32.23 3.44 -5.09
C LEU A 6 32.76 2.72 -3.84
N LEU A 7 33.48 3.42 -2.97
CA LEU A 7 34.03 2.83 -1.75
C LEU A 7 32.91 2.40 -0.78
N ASN A 8 31.84 3.19 -0.67
CA ASN A 8 30.66 2.81 0.09
C ASN A 8 29.92 1.61 -0.53
N SER A 9 29.83 1.53 -1.86
CA SER A 9 29.23 0.39 -2.57
C SER A 9 30.01 -0.91 -2.34
N ILE A 10 31.34 -0.86 -2.47
CA ILE A 10 32.22 -2.01 -2.20
C ILE A 10 32.14 -2.43 -0.73
N HIS A 11 32.19 -1.47 0.20
CA HIS A 11 32.06 -1.74 1.63
C HIS A 11 30.72 -2.40 1.98
N ASN A 12 29.61 -1.88 1.45
CA ASN A 12 28.28 -2.48 1.63
C ASN A 12 28.17 -3.84 0.92
N GLY A 13 28.83 -3.99 -0.21
CA GLY A 13 28.91 -5.22 -1.01
C GLY A 13 29.70 -6.34 -0.35
N VAL A 14 30.48 -6.05 0.69
CA VAL A 14 31.33 -7.00 1.42
C VAL A 14 30.86 -7.22 2.87
N TYR A 15 30.01 -6.34 3.39
CA TYR A 15 29.45 -6.43 4.75
C TYR A 15 28.70 -7.76 4.97
N PRO A 16 28.84 -8.41 6.15
CA PRO A 16 29.55 -7.99 7.36
C PRO A 16 31.08 -8.24 7.38
N GLY A 17 31.66 -8.74 6.29
CA GLY A 17 33.12 -8.88 6.16
C GLY A 17 33.83 -7.53 5.97
N HIS A 18 35.16 -7.56 6.03
CA HIS A 18 36.03 -6.40 5.80
C HIS A 18 37.24 -6.81 4.92
N TYR A 19 37.74 -5.87 4.09
CA TYR A 19 38.88 -6.13 3.20
C TYR A 19 40.18 -6.43 3.95
N ARG A 20 40.30 -5.99 5.21
CA ARG A 20 41.45 -6.32 6.09
C ARG A 20 41.65 -7.82 6.26
N TYR A 21 40.57 -8.59 6.30
CA TYR A 21 40.64 -10.06 6.38
C TYR A 21 41.18 -10.68 5.10
N LEU A 22 40.95 -10.07 3.94
CA LEU A 22 41.55 -10.51 2.67
C LEU A 22 43.08 -10.35 2.70
N CYS A 23 43.57 -9.20 3.16
CA CYS A 23 45.02 -8.97 3.31
C CYS A 23 45.67 -9.98 4.26
N LEU A 24 45.00 -10.30 5.38
CA LEU A 24 45.47 -11.29 6.34
C LEU A 24 45.49 -12.71 5.73
N LEU A 25 44.45 -13.09 5.00
CA LEU A 25 44.40 -14.39 4.30
C LEU A 25 45.50 -14.52 3.25
N ILE A 26 45.80 -13.45 2.50
CA ILE A 26 46.91 -13.43 1.53
C ILE A 26 48.25 -13.70 2.24
N GLY A 27 48.50 -13.04 3.37
CA GLY A 27 49.74 -13.25 4.15
C GLY A 27 49.86 -14.67 4.73
N ILE A 28 48.75 -15.25 5.18
CA ILE A 28 48.74 -16.64 5.65
C ILE A 28 48.96 -17.61 4.49
N ALA A 29 48.27 -17.40 3.36
CA ALA A 29 48.38 -18.27 2.19
C ALA A 29 49.80 -18.29 1.60
N THR A 30 50.46 -17.13 1.54
CA THR A 30 51.86 -17.05 1.09
C THR A 30 52.80 -17.73 2.08
N ALA A 31 52.69 -17.45 3.39
CA ALA A 31 53.53 -18.07 4.40
C ALA A 31 53.42 -19.60 4.39
N VAL A 32 52.20 -20.11 4.25
CA VAL A 32 51.92 -21.55 4.19
C VAL A 32 52.48 -22.19 2.91
N HIS A 33 52.34 -21.52 1.76
CA HIS A 33 52.85 -22.00 0.48
C HIS A 33 54.38 -22.09 0.47
N PHE A 34 55.08 -21.05 0.94
CA PHE A 34 56.55 -21.00 0.93
C PHE A 34 57.19 -21.89 2.01
N ASN A 35 56.50 -22.17 3.12
CA ASN A 35 56.97 -23.11 4.15
C ASN A 35 56.62 -24.58 3.84
N GLY A 36 55.92 -24.87 2.74
CA GLY A 36 55.61 -26.24 2.33
C GLY A 36 54.61 -26.98 3.23
N TYR A 37 53.79 -26.27 3.99
CA TYR A 37 52.76 -26.91 4.82
C TYR A 37 51.62 -27.46 3.96
N ASN A 38 51.21 -28.70 4.24
CA ASN A 38 50.07 -29.31 3.57
C ASN A 38 48.75 -28.84 4.18
N VAL A 39 48.00 -28.02 3.43
CA VAL A 39 46.66 -27.57 3.85
C VAL A 39 45.61 -28.47 3.22
N PRO A 40 44.50 -28.76 3.93
CA PRO A 40 43.34 -29.36 3.29
C PRO A 40 42.93 -28.58 2.02
N LEU A 41 42.60 -29.31 0.96
CA LEU A 41 42.28 -28.85 -0.41
C LEU A 41 43.47 -28.34 -1.26
N ASN A 42 44.56 -27.85 -0.66
CA ASN A 42 45.78 -27.38 -1.37
C ASN A 42 45.49 -26.57 -2.66
N LEU A 43 44.53 -25.64 -2.60
CA LEU A 43 44.03 -24.91 -3.77
C LEU A 43 45.13 -24.12 -4.48
N THR A 44 46.13 -23.62 -3.76
CA THR A 44 47.22 -22.81 -4.34
C THR A 44 48.02 -23.63 -5.34
N ASN A 45 48.36 -24.87 -4.98
CA ASN A 45 49.11 -25.77 -5.85
C ASN A 45 48.26 -26.25 -7.03
N ARG A 46 46.95 -26.50 -6.83
CA ARG A 46 46.03 -26.83 -7.93
C ARG A 46 45.90 -25.69 -8.94
N LEU A 47 45.81 -24.45 -8.47
CA LEU A 47 45.76 -23.27 -9.34
C LEU A 47 47.07 -23.05 -10.07
N LEU A 48 48.21 -23.33 -9.44
CA LEU A 48 49.52 -23.25 -10.07
C LEU A 48 49.65 -24.17 -11.30
N HIS A 49 49.05 -25.36 -11.28
CA HIS A 49 49.01 -26.25 -12.45
C HIS A 49 48.20 -25.70 -13.63
N LEU A 50 47.30 -24.75 -13.39
CA LEU A 50 46.47 -24.11 -14.42
C LEU A 50 47.10 -22.81 -14.96
N LEU A 51 48.13 -22.29 -14.28
CA LEU A 51 48.81 -21.06 -14.66
C LEU A 51 49.98 -21.34 -15.61
N PRO A 52 50.26 -20.45 -16.58
CA PRO A 52 51.18 -20.71 -17.68
C PRO A 52 52.67 -20.72 -17.29
N GLY A 53 53.01 -20.46 -16.03
CA GLY A 53 54.41 -20.46 -15.58
C GLY A 53 54.57 -20.70 -14.08
N SER A 54 55.79 -21.10 -13.69
CA SER A 54 56.18 -21.40 -12.31
C SER A 54 56.96 -20.27 -11.62
N SER A 55 57.04 -19.09 -12.25
CA SER A 55 57.75 -17.94 -11.70
C SER A 55 57.12 -17.42 -10.40
N LEU A 56 57.90 -16.68 -9.61
CA LEU A 56 57.46 -16.09 -8.34
C LEU A 56 56.16 -15.29 -8.48
N LEU A 57 55.97 -14.60 -9.61
CA LEU A 57 54.76 -13.84 -9.91
C LEU A 57 53.52 -14.74 -9.99
N TRP A 58 53.62 -15.90 -10.61
CA TRP A 58 52.51 -16.86 -10.72
C TRP A 58 52.20 -17.54 -9.38
N GLN A 59 53.21 -17.78 -8.55
CA GLN A 59 53.03 -18.28 -7.18
C GLN A 59 52.29 -17.28 -6.30
N MET A 60 52.67 -16.00 -6.38
CA MET A 60 51.97 -14.92 -5.67
C MET A 60 50.54 -14.73 -6.19
N ALA A 61 50.34 -14.79 -7.52
CA ALA A 61 49.02 -14.71 -8.12
C ALA A 61 48.10 -15.86 -7.65
N ALA A 62 48.62 -17.09 -7.59
CA ALA A 62 47.88 -18.23 -7.06
C ALA A 62 47.47 -18.03 -5.58
N CYS A 63 48.36 -17.49 -4.75
CA CYS A 63 48.06 -17.19 -3.34
C CYS A 63 46.99 -16.10 -3.16
N ILE A 64 46.98 -15.08 -4.04
CA ILE A 64 45.95 -14.04 -4.02
C ILE A 64 44.60 -14.62 -4.45
N LEU A 65 44.57 -15.42 -5.51
CA LEU A 65 43.34 -16.04 -6.02
C LEU A 65 42.71 -17.00 -4.99
N THR A 66 43.52 -17.82 -4.32
CA THR A 66 43.01 -18.71 -3.25
C THR A 66 42.48 -17.93 -2.07
N SER A 67 43.19 -16.89 -1.65
CA SER A 67 42.75 -16.02 -0.55
C SER A 67 41.46 -15.29 -0.88
N LEU A 68 41.31 -14.81 -2.11
CA LEU A 68 40.08 -14.18 -2.60
C LEU A 68 38.91 -15.17 -2.59
N PHE A 69 39.12 -16.40 -3.04
CA PHE A 69 38.10 -17.45 -3.01
C PHE A 69 37.62 -17.73 -1.59
N TYR A 70 38.52 -18.02 -0.65
CA TYR A 70 38.16 -18.30 0.75
C TYR A 70 37.45 -17.11 1.40
N TRP A 71 37.91 -15.89 1.12
CA TRP A 71 37.31 -14.67 1.65
C TRP A 71 35.88 -14.46 1.13
N LEU A 72 35.64 -14.65 -0.17
CA LEU A 72 34.31 -14.55 -0.76
C LEU A 72 33.36 -15.63 -0.22
N THR A 73 33.84 -16.88 -0.09
CA THR A 73 33.07 -17.97 0.51
C THR A 73 32.69 -17.64 1.96
N ALA A 74 33.62 -17.13 2.77
CA ALA A 74 33.34 -16.73 4.14
C ALA A 74 32.30 -15.60 4.23
N ILE A 75 32.39 -14.58 3.36
CA ILE A 75 31.38 -13.51 3.29
C ILE A 75 30.01 -14.06 2.94
N TYR A 76 29.92 -14.94 1.94
CA TYR A 76 28.66 -15.53 1.51
C TYR A 76 28.02 -16.37 2.63
N MET A 77 28.82 -17.19 3.30
CA MET A 77 28.37 -17.99 4.45
C MET A 77 27.88 -17.12 5.60
N LEU A 78 28.62 -16.07 5.95
CA LEU A 78 28.25 -15.16 7.03
C LEU A 78 26.97 -14.37 6.71
N ARG A 79 26.78 -13.95 5.45
CA ARG A 79 25.52 -13.35 4.97
C ARG A 79 24.35 -14.30 5.07
N TYR A 80 24.55 -15.57 4.72
CA TYR A 80 23.53 -16.59 4.83
C TYR A 80 23.12 -16.82 6.29
N ILE A 81 24.09 -16.91 7.20
CA ILE A 81 23.84 -17.01 8.66
C ILE A 81 23.07 -15.79 9.17
N LEU A 82 23.49 -14.57 8.81
CA LEU A 82 22.76 -13.36 9.20
C LEU A 82 21.33 -13.35 8.64
N LYS A 83 21.12 -13.80 7.40
CA LYS A 83 19.78 -13.89 6.80
C LYS A 83 18.89 -14.87 7.56
N LEU A 84 19.42 -16.03 7.97
CA LEU A 84 18.71 -17.00 8.79
C LEU A 84 18.38 -16.44 10.19
N LEU A 85 19.33 -15.76 10.83
CA LEU A 85 19.10 -15.12 12.12
C LEU A 85 18.02 -14.02 12.01
N LEU A 86 18.12 -13.14 11.02
CA LEU A 86 17.16 -12.04 10.82
C LEU A 86 15.79 -12.51 10.34
N MET A 87 15.65 -13.75 9.88
CA MET A 87 14.37 -14.35 9.51
C MET A 87 13.52 -14.73 10.74
N TYR A 88 14.14 -14.90 11.93
CA TYR A 88 13.42 -15.20 13.16
C TYR A 88 12.54 -14.03 13.61
N LYS A 89 11.21 -14.23 13.62
CA LYS A 89 10.21 -13.23 14.03
C LYS A 89 9.55 -13.49 15.38
N GLY A 90 9.91 -14.57 16.07
CA GLY A 90 9.26 -14.97 17.34
C GLY A 90 9.33 -13.90 18.42
N TRP A 91 10.46 -13.17 18.49
CA TRP A 91 10.68 -12.07 19.43
C TRP A 91 9.66 -10.92 19.32
N MET A 92 9.02 -10.74 18.15
CA MET A 92 8.06 -9.64 17.92
C MET A 92 6.72 -9.89 18.61
N TYR A 93 6.34 -11.15 18.79
CA TYR A 93 5.05 -11.57 19.33
C TYR A 93 5.11 -11.94 20.82
N GLU A 94 6.28 -11.81 21.45
CA GLU A 94 6.41 -12.01 22.89
C GLU A 94 5.80 -10.84 23.67
N SER A 95 5.06 -11.17 24.74
CA SER A 95 4.42 -10.17 25.59
C SER A 95 5.45 -9.24 26.25
N ARG A 96 5.19 -7.93 26.19
CA ARG A 96 6.02 -6.88 26.82
C ARG A 96 5.41 -6.34 28.10
N ALA A 97 4.51 -7.10 28.72
CA ALA A 97 3.83 -6.69 29.95
C ALA A 97 4.82 -6.60 31.11
N ARG A 98 4.52 -5.74 32.09
CA ARG A 98 5.39 -5.56 33.26
C ARG A 98 5.45 -6.88 34.06
N GLY A 99 6.63 -7.48 34.14
CA GLY A 99 6.86 -8.78 34.79
C GLY A 99 6.97 -9.98 33.84
N SER A 100 6.78 -9.82 32.52
CA SER A 100 7.02 -10.89 31.56
C SER A 100 8.53 -11.08 31.29
N GLN A 101 8.98 -12.33 31.23
CA GLN A 101 10.35 -12.69 30.90
C GLN A 101 10.45 -13.12 29.43
N VAL A 102 11.52 -12.73 28.75
CA VAL A 102 11.77 -13.14 27.35
C VAL A 102 12.14 -14.62 27.26
N SER A 103 11.70 -15.27 26.19
CA SER A 103 11.95 -16.70 25.98
C SER A 103 13.44 -17.01 25.86
N LEU A 104 13.86 -18.17 26.36
CA LEU A 104 15.24 -18.66 26.24
C LEU A 104 15.67 -18.76 24.76
N LYS A 105 14.75 -19.09 23.85
CA LYS A 105 14.97 -19.06 22.39
C LYS A 105 15.36 -17.67 21.89
N THR A 106 14.66 -16.63 22.36
CA THR A 106 14.94 -15.24 22.00
C THR A 106 16.24 -14.73 22.62
N LYS A 107 16.59 -15.17 23.84
CA LYS A 107 17.89 -14.87 24.48
C LYS A 107 19.06 -15.46 23.68
N ILE A 108 18.96 -16.74 23.30
CA ILE A 108 19.97 -17.42 22.47
C ILE A 108 20.09 -16.72 21.11
N TRP A 109 18.95 -16.49 20.45
CA TRP A 109 18.92 -15.78 19.17
C TRP A 109 19.60 -14.41 19.24
N PHE A 110 19.28 -13.59 20.25
CA PHE A 110 19.88 -12.26 20.42
C PHE A 110 21.39 -12.34 20.68
N SER A 111 21.83 -13.35 21.44
CA SER A 111 23.25 -13.59 21.71
C SER A 111 24.01 -13.95 20.43
N LEU A 112 23.47 -14.87 19.62
CA LEU A 112 24.02 -15.23 18.31
C LEU A 112 24.02 -14.04 17.36
N LEU A 113 22.93 -13.28 17.31
CA LEU A 113 22.84 -12.08 16.48
C LEU A 113 23.93 -11.07 16.86
N LYS A 114 24.17 -10.82 18.15
CA LYS A 114 25.24 -9.93 18.59
C LYS A 114 26.63 -10.42 18.19
N ILE A 115 26.90 -11.73 18.24
CA ILE A 115 28.19 -12.29 17.85
C ILE A 115 28.43 -12.09 16.35
N PHE A 116 27.47 -12.48 15.50
CA PHE A 116 27.65 -12.43 14.04
C PHE A 116 27.48 -11.02 13.44
N SER A 117 26.77 -10.12 14.12
CA SER A 117 26.51 -8.76 13.68
C SER A 117 27.50 -7.74 14.28
N GLY A 118 28.05 -8.03 15.46
CA GLY A 118 28.74 -7.06 16.32
C GLY A 118 30.23 -6.84 16.04
N TRP A 119 30.86 -7.61 15.16
CA TRP A 119 32.29 -7.44 14.88
C TRP A 119 32.64 -6.17 14.11
N ASN A 120 31.69 -5.58 13.38
CA ASN A 120 31.92 -4.41 12.54
C ASN A 120 30.79 -3.38 12.69
N THR A 121 31.15 -2.09 12.83
CA THR A 121 30.16 -1.00 12.90
C THR A 121 29.40 -0.87 11.58
N PRO A 122 28.07 -1.07 11.56
CA PRO A 122 27.30 -1.00 10.34
C PRO A 122 27.20 0.43 9.81
N LYS A 123 27.40 0.60 8.50
CA LYS A 123 27.10 1.84 7.78
C LYS A 123 25.68 1.79 7.20
N LEU A 124 25.16 2.94 6.77
CA LEU A 124 23.87 3.04 6.11
C LEU A 124 23.76 2.02 4.93
N TYR A 125 22.66 1.27 4.89
CA TYR A 125 22.39 0.20 3.90
C TYR A 125 23.31 -1.02 3.89
N SER A 126 24.21 -1.18 4.88
CA SER A 126 25.14 -2.32 4.94
C SER A 126 24.44 -3.70 5.05
N TYR A 127 23.30 -3.79 5.74
CA TYR A 127 22.52 -5.03 5.85
C TYR A 127 21.63 -5.32 4.65
N GLN A 128 21.55 -4.45 3.64
CA GLN A 128 20.62 -4.63 2.51
C GLN A 128 20.80 -5.99 1.81
N GLY A 129 22.05 -6.47 1.70
CA GLY A 129 22.35 -7.79 1.14
C GLY A 129 22.13 -8.98 2.08
N SER A 130 21.93 -8.73 3.39
CA SER A 130 21.73 -9.75 4.43
C SER A 130 20.27 -9.81 4.93
N LEU A 131 19.44 -8.82 4.61
CA LEU A 131 18.04 -8.80 5.00
C LEU A 131 17.23 -9.85 4.20
N PRO A 132 16.27 -10.54 4.85
CA PRO A 132 15.32 -11.37 4.12
C PRO A 132 14.45 -10.47 3.25
N ARG A 133 14.30 -10.82 1.97
CA ARG A 133 13.30 -10.19 1.10
C ARG A 133 11.94 -10.72 1.54
N LEU A 134 11.22 -9.94 2.32
CA LEU A 134 9.84 -10.25 2.63
C LEU A 134 9.01 -9.93 1.38
N PRO A 135 8.22 -10.87 0.83
CA PRO A 135 7.25 -10.53 -0.18
C PRO A 135 6.31 -9.52 0.47
N LEU A 136 6.27 -8.31 -0.08
CA LEU A 136 5.22 -7.37 0.25
C LEU A 136 3.91 -7.99 -0.25
N PRO A 137 2.81 -7.90 0.51
CA PRO A 137 1.51 -8.28 -0.03
C PRO A 137 1.29 -7.49 -1.31
N SER A 138 0.65 -8.10 -2.31
CA SER A 138 0.35 -7.36 -3.52
C SER A 138 -0.54 -6.17 -3.17
N LEU A 139 -0.44 -5.10 -3.95
CA LEU A 139 -1.30 -3.94 -3.78
C LEU A 139 -2.77 -4.39 -3.90
N GLN A 140 -3.05 -5.33 -4.81
CA GLN A 140 -4.34 -5.97 -4.98
C GLN A 140 -4.82 -6.66 -3.69
N ASP A 141 -4.01 -7.51 -3.05
CA ASP A 141 -4.40 -8.20 -1.80
C ASP A 141 -4.68 -7.22 -0.66
N THR A 142 -3.88 -6.14 -0.57
CA THR A 142 -4.04 -5.10 0.46
C THR A 142 -5.29 -4.27 0.20
N MET A 143 -5.56 -3.98 -1.08
CA MET A 143 -6.76 -3.31 -1.52
C MET A 143 -7.99 -4.18 -1.21
N GLU A 144 -8.01 -5.45 -1.62
CA GLU A 144 -9.11 -6.39 -1.38
C GLU A 144 -9.42 -6.58 0.10
N ARG A 145 -8.40 -6.65 0.96
CA ARG A 145 -8.57 -6.86 2.41
C ARG A 145 -9.29 -5.74 3.15
N ASN A 146 -9.25 -4.48 2.69
CA ASN A 146 -9.81 -3.37 3.46
C ASN A 146 -10.60 -2.38 2.59
N GLN A 147 -11.86 -2.72 2.34
CA GLN A 147 -12.82 -1.85 1.64
C GLN A 147 -12.97 -0.48 2.32
N ALA A 148 -13.02 -0.42 3.66
CA ALA A 148 -13.16 0.84 4.38
C ALA A 148 -11.98 1.80 4.13
N ALA A 149 -10.75 1.28 4.14
CA ALA A 149 -9.55 2.08 3.88
C ALA A 149 -9.53 2.66 2.45
N ARG A 150 -9.95 1.86 1.47
CA ARG A 150 -10.08 2.31 0.07
C ARG A 150 -11.17 3.37 -0.08
N ALA A 151 -12.36 3.09 0.44
CA ALA A 151 -13.47 4.05 0.40
C ALA A 151 -13.06 5.38 1.03
N ALA A 152 -12.42 5.36 2.20
CA ALA A 152 -11.93 6.55 2.88
C ALA A 152 -10.90 7.33 2.05
N SER A 153 -9.96 6.63 1.42
CA SER A 153 -8.94 7.25 0.55
C SER A 153 -9.57 7.87 -0.70
N SER A 154 -10.48 7.16 -1.36
CA SER A 154 -11.22 7.66 -2.52
C SER A 154 -12.08 8.87 -2.17
N ILE A 155 -12.84 8.80 -1.07
CA ILE A 155 -13.66 9.91 -0.56
C ILE A 155 -12.76 11.13 -0.30
N TYR A 156 -11.62 10.93 0.36
CA TYR A 156 -10.69 12.02 0.65
C TYR A 156 -10.18 12.68 -0.64
N SER A 157 -9.75 11.89 -1.63
CA SER A 157 -9.30 12.42 -2.93
C SER A 157 -10.40 13.22 -3.64
N VAL A 158 -11.64 12.72 -3.62
CA VAL A 158 -12.80 13.43 -4.19
C VAL A 158 -13.08 14.74 -3.44
N LEU A 159 -12.94 14.76 -2.11
CA LEU A 159 -13.09 15.99 -1.32
C LEU A 159 -11.99 17.02 -1.59
N VAL A 160 -10.75 16.56 -1.79
CA VAL A 160 -9.65 17.45 -2.21
C VAL A 160 -9.94 18.03 -3.59
N PHE A 161 -10.39 17.20 -4.54
CA PHE A 161 -10.75 17.66 -5.88
C PHE A 161 -11.92 18.66 -5.84
N ARG A 162 -12.96 18.39 -5.06
CA ARG A 162 -14.05 19.33 -4.81
C ARG A 162 -13.53 20.66 -4.29
N ARG A 163 -12.61 20.65 -3.33
CA ARG A 163 -12.00 21.88 -2.79
C ARG A 163 -11.21 22.66 -3.85
N LEU A 164 -10.51 21.98 -4.76
CA LEU A 164 -9.80 22.65 -5.86
C LEU A 164 -10.78 23.37 -6.80
N ILE A 165 -11.93 22.75 -7.10
CA ILE A 165 -12.99 23.38 -7.91
C ILE A 165 -13.59 24.57 -7.17
N GLU A 166 -13.98 24.41 -5.91
CA GLU A 166 -14.60 25.48 -5.10
C GLU A 166 -13.66 26.69 -4.91
N ARG A 167 -12.35 26.45 -4.85
CA ARG A 167 -11.33 27.50 -4.74
C ARG A 167 -10.83 28.04 -6.07
N GLN A 168 -11.30 27.49 -7.19
CA GLN A 168 -10.80 27.83 -8.54
C GLN A 168 -9.28 27.63 -8.68
N GLU A 169 -8.73 26.67 -7.93
CA GLU A 169 -7.30 26.28 -7.96
C GLU A 169 -7.05 25.12 -8.96
N LEU A 170 -8.10 24.56 -9.56
CA LEU A 170 -7.99 23.48 -10.53
C LEU A 170 -7.43 24.00 -11.86
N GLU A 171 -6.38 23.36 -12.35
CA GLU A 171 -5.83 23.68 -13.67
C GLU A 171 -6.85 23.38 -14.78
N PRO A 172 -7.05 24.31 -15.73
CA PRO A 172 -8.02 24.12 -16.80
C PRO A 172 -7.59 22.98 -17.72
N ILE A 173 -8.55 22.13 -18.12
CA ILE A 173 -8.30 21.13 -19.17
C ILE A 173 -7.96 21.86 -20.47
N ARG A 174 -6.85 21.45 -21.09
CA ARG A 174 -6.41 21.99 -22.38
C ARG A 174 -6.40 20.90 -23.45
N ILE A 175 -7.05 21.13 -24.59
CA ILE A 175 -6.89 20.29 -25.77
C ILE A 175 -5.49 20.50 -26.32
N GLN A 176 -4.74 19.39 -26.49
CA GLN A 176 -3.34 19.39 -26.94
C GLN A 176 -2.41 20.32 -26.12
N GLY A 177 -2.77 20.61 -24.87
CA GLY A 177 -2.00 21.53 -24.00
C GLY A 177 -2.14 23.02 -24.32
N VAL A 178 -2.90 23.39 -25.37
CA VAL A 178 -2.97 24.77 -25.87
C VAL A 178 -4.34 25.41 -25.66
N VAL A 179 -5.43 24.75 -26.06
CA VAL A 179 -6.77 25.37 -26.07
C VAL A 179 -7.54 25.02 -24.80
N PRO A 180 -7.84 26.00 -23.91
CA PRO A 180 -8.58 25.72 -22.68
C PRO A 180 -10.05 25.40 -22.99
N LEU A 181 -10.59 24.42 -22.28
CA LEU A 181 -12.01 24.05 -22.33
C LEU A 181 -12.83 24.75 -21.27
N CYS A 182 -14.10 24.99 -21.58
CA CYS A 182 -15.08 25.52 -20.63
C CYS A 182 -15.24 24.55 -19.45
N SER A 183 -15.06 25.07 -18.23
CA SER A 183 -15.10 24.30 -16.99
C SER A 183 -16.45 24.38 -16.26
N TRP A 184 -17.47 24.99 -16.86
CA TRP A 184 -18.80 25.18 -16.26
C TRP A 184 -19.46 23.88 -15.79
N GLN A 185 -19.12 22.75 -16.43
CA GLN A 185 -19.65 21.44 -16.05
C GLN A 185 -19.16 20.97 -14.67
N TYR A 186 -17.98 21.40 -14.23
CA TYR A 186 -17.41 21.00 -12.93
C TYR A 186 -18.20 21.51 -11.73
N GLU A 187 -18.85 22.66 -11.86
CA GLU A 187 -19.71 23.21 -10.82
C GLU A 187 -20.87 22.25 -10.49
N ARG A 188 -21.32 21.47 -11.48
CA ARG A 188 -22.44 20.53 -11.34
C ARG A 188 -22.01 19.13 -10.90
N THR A 189 -20.71 18.87 -10.73
CA THR A 189 -20.20 17.57 -10.27
C THR A 189 -20.51 17.33 -8.79
N PHE A 190 -20.55 18.39 -7.98
CA PHE A 190 -20.82 18.31 -6.55
C PHE A 190 -22.09 19.04 -6.18
N ASN A 191 -22.67 18.65 -5.04
CA ASN A 191 -23.82 19.31 -4.41
C ASN A 191 -25.04 19.47 -5.34
N THR A 192 -25.13 18.68 -6.41
CA THR A 192 -26.14 18.83 -7.43
C THR A 192 -27.03 17.61 -7.43
N THR A 193 -28.34 17.79 -7.58
CA THR A 193 -29.29 16.68 -7.69
C THR A 193 -30.36 17.02 -8.71
N ARG A 194 -30.84 16.03 -9.46
CA ARG A 194 -31.98 16.21 -10.38
C ARG A 194 -33.29 15.84 -9.69
N ILE A 195 -34.10 16.85 -9.40
CA ILE A 195 -35.42 16.68 -8.80
C ILE A 195 -36.45 16.37 -9.91
N PRO A 196 -37.22 15.26 -9.80
CA PRO A 196 -38.23 14.92 -10.79
C PRO A 196 -39.39 15.93 -10.76
N GLY A 197 -39.85 16.34 -11.94
CA GLY A 197 -41.09 17.10 -12.11
C GLY A 197 -42.11 16.32 -12.95
N ILE A 198 -43.37 16.76 -12.91
CA ILE A 198 -44.45 16.11 -13.68
C ILE A 198 -44.22 16.31 -15.18
N GLU A 199 -43.82 17.51 -15.59
CA GLU A 199 -43.55 17.82 -16.99
C GLU A 199 -42.05 18.00 -17.26
N THR A 200 -41.35 18.67 -16.34
CA THR A 200 -39.93 19.00 -16.49
C THR A 200 -39.18 18.81 -15.19
N ASP A 201 -38.03 18.13 -15.29
CA ASP A 201 -37.13 17.94 -14.16
C ASP A 201 -36.30 19.19 -13.89
N LYS A 202 -35.94 19.39 -12.63
CA LYS A 202 -35.13 20.53 -12.20
C LYS A 202 -33.78 20.05 -11.71
N ILE A 203 -32.71 20.60 -12.26
CA ILE A 203 -31.36 20.44 -11.72
C ILE A 203 -31.20 21.45 -10.60
N CYS A 204 -31.05 20.97 -9.38
CA CYS A 204 -30.87 21.80 -8.20
C CYS A 204 -29.42 21.68 -7.73
N HIS A 205 -28.72 22.81 -7.70
CA HIS A 205 -27.39 22.93 -7.12
C HIS A 205 -27.52 23.55 -5.72
N TRP A 206 -26.91 22.91 -4.73
CA TRP A 206 -26.95 23.32 -3.33
C TRP A 206 -25.62 23.94 -2.93
N SER A 207 -25.65 25.08 -2.23
CA SER A 207 -24.46 25.62 -1.56
C SER A 207 -24.22 24.87 -0.24
N ASP A 208 -22.96 24.75 0.18
CA ASP A 208 -22.55 24.36 1.53
C ASP A 208 -22.92 22.94 2.02
N SER A 209 -22.82 21.92 1.14
CA SER A 209 -22.97 20.53 1.57
C SER A 209 -21.80 20.04 2.44
N ASN A 210 -22.04 19.85 3.74
CA ASN A 210 -21.04 19.40 4.73
C ASN A 210 -21.09 17.89 5.04
N HIS A 211 -21.88 17.14 4.27
CA HIS A 211 -22.03 15.69 4.43
C HIS A 211 -22.08 14.97 3.09
N ILE A 212 -21.76 13.68 3.11
CA ILE A 212 -22.00 12.73 2.03
C ILE A 212 -23.05 11.73 2.48
N ILE A 213 -23.63 11.01 1.53
CA ILE A 213 -24.47 9.85 1.82
C ILE A 213 -23.74 8.59 1.40
N VAL A 214 -23.70 7.63 2.32
CA VAL A 214 -23.18 6.30 2.07
C VAL A 214 -24.34 5.31 2.06
N TYR A 215 -24.43 4.47 1.04
CA TYR A 215 -25.36 3.37 0.96
C TYR A 215 -24.66 2.04 1.23
N HIS A 216 -25.21 1.26 2.16
CA HIS A 216 -24.72 -0.07 2.49
C HIS A 216 -25.90 -0.97 2.89
N LYS A 217 -25.99 -2.17 2.32
CA LYS A 217 -27.01 -3.20 2.65
C LYS A 217 -28.45 -2.66 2.76
N GLY A 218 -28.88 -1.83 1.81
CA GLY A 218 -30.26 -1.32 1.78
C GLY A 218 -30.52 -0.12 2.69
N ARG A 219 -29.49 0.47 3.31
CA ARG A 219 -29.62 1.60 4.23
C ARG A 219 -28.80 2.79 3.78
N TYR A 220 -29.24 3.98 4.17
CA TYR A 220 -28.58 5.25 3.88
C TYR A 220 -28.00 5.85 5.16
N PHE A 221 -26.73 6.23 5.10
CA PHE A 221 -25.99 6.80 6.23
C PHE A 221 -25.53 8.20 5.88
N LYS A 222 -25.88 9.17 6.74
CA LYS A 222 -25.38 10.54 6.64
C LYS A 222 -24.01 10.63 7.32
N VAL A 223 -22.97 10.88 6.53
CA VAL A 223 -21.58 10.93 6.99
C VAL A 223 -21.08 12.36 6.90
N ILE A 224 -20.60 12.90 8.02
CA ILE A 224 -20.05 14.26 8.07
C ILE A 224 -18.62 14.23 7.54
N ILE A 225 -18.31 15.14 6.62
CA ILE A 225 -17.00 15.21 5.93
C ILE A 225 -16.13 16.39 6.38
N TYR A 226 -16.70 17.31 7.15
CA TYR A 226 -16.05 18.55 7.55
C TYR A 226 -16.20 18.82 9.05
N LYS A 227 -15.09 19.15 9.72
CA LYS A 227 -15.05 19.57 11.14
C LYS A 227 -14.01 20.68 11.31
N GLY A 228 -14.30 21.87 10.77
CA GLY A 228 -13.34 22.99 10.65
C GLY A 228 -12.24 22.77 9.59
N ARG A 229 -12.05 21.52 9.16
CA ARG A 229 -11.21 21.07 8.04
C ARG A 229 -11.85 19.83 7.42
N ILE A 230 -11.39 19.46 6.22
CA ILE A 230 -11.66 18.14 5.63
C ILE A 230 -11.14 17.06 6.59
N LEU A 231 -11.95 16.04 6.84
CA LEU A 231 -11.54 14.89 7.65
C LEU A 231 -10.40 14.12 6.98
N LYS A 232 -9.43 13.66 7.77
CA LYS A 232 -8.30 12.85 7.30
C LYS A 232 -8.78 11.46 6.88
N PRO A 233 -8.05 10.77 6.00
CA PRO A 233 -8.39 9.40 5.58
C PRO A 233 -8.64 8.44 6.75
N CYS A 234 -7.84 8.50 7.83
CA CYS A 234 -8.05 7.65 9.01
C CYS A 234 -9.38 7.93 9.72
N GLU A 235 -9.80 9.21 9.80
CA GLU A 235 -11.07 9.61 10.43
C GLU A 235 -12.26 9.13 9.58
N LEU A 236 -12.14 9.23 8.26
CA LEU A 236 -13.14 8.71 7.32
C LEU A 236 -13.18 7.17 7.34
N GLN A 237 -12.05 6.51 7.47
CA GLN A 237 -11.96 5.05 7.54
C GLN A 237 -12.71 4.51 8.76
N VAL A 238 -12.57 5.15 9.93
CA VAL A 238 -13.33 4.75 11.13
C VAL A 238 -14.84 4.85 10.85
N GLN A 239 -15.31 5.93 10.23
CA GLN A 239 -16.73 6.07 9.88
C GLN A 239 -17.19 5.02 8.85
N MET A 240 -16.38 4.71 7.84
CA MET A 240 -16.71 3.66 6.86
C MET A 240 -16.73 2.28 7.52
N GLN A 241 -15.79 1.99 8.41
CA GLN A 241 -15.72 0.73 9.13
C GLN A 241 -16.94 0.55 10.04
N GLN A 242 -17.37 1.61 10.73
CA GLN A 242 -18.61 1.60 11.52
C GLN A 242 -19.84 1.25 10.67
N ILE A 243 -19.91 1.75 9.43
CA ILE A 243 -21.01 1.44 8.50
C ILE A 243 -20.93 -0.02 8.02
N LEU A 244 -19.74 -0.54 7.73
CA LEU A 244 -19.54 -1.93 7.32
C LEU A 244 -19.86 -2.93 8.45
N ASP A 245 -19.51 -2.56 9.69
CA ASP A 245 -19.72 -3.36 10.90
C ASP A 245 -21.17 -3.28 11.42
N ASP A 246 -21.97 -2.35 10.89
CA ASP A 246 -23.37 -2.20 11.27
C ASP A 246 -24.18 -3.45 10.86
N LYS A 247 -24.84 -4.05 11.85
CA LYS A 247 -25.67 -5.26 11.71
C LYS A 247 -27.16 -4.95 11.63
N SER A 248 -27.53 -3.67 11.68
CA SER A 248 -28.92 -3.26 11.67
C SER A 248 -29.60 -3.62 10.34
N THR A 249 -30.80 -4.18 10.41
CA THR A 249 -31.57 -4.57 9.22
C THR A 249 -32.34 -3.37 8.68
N PRO A 250 -32.47 -3.20 7.35
CA PRO A 250 -33.35 -2.17 6.78
C PRO A 250 -34.80 -2.42 7.17
N LEU A 251 -35.60 -1.36 7.23
CA LEU A 251 -37.05 -1.49 7.34
C LEU A 251 -37.62 -2.19 6.09
N PRO A 252 -38.80 -2.83 6.19
CA PRO A 252 -39.45 -3.43 5.03
C PRO A 252 -39.54 -2.42 3.87
N LEU A 253 -39.11 -2.84 2.68
CA LEU A 253 -39.04 -2.04 1.43
C LEU A 253 -38.04 -0.88 1.41
N GLU A 254 -37.34 -0.56 2.51
CA GLU A 254 -36.34 0.51 2.54
C GLU A 254 -35.19 0.25 1.55
N GLU A 255 -34.77 -1.00 1.42
CA GLU A 255 -33.72 -1.43 0.49
C GLU A 255 -34.07 -1.11 -0.98
N GLN A 256 -35.36 -1.02 -1.31
CA GLN A 256 -35.86 -0.82 -2.67
C GLN A 256 -36.19 0.64 -2.99
N VAL A 257 -36.05 1.57 -2.04
CA VAL A 257 -36.40 2.98 -2.25
C VAL A 257 -35.62 3.60 -3.41
N ALA A 258 -34.36 3.19 -3.62
CA ALA A 258 -33.53 3.69 -4.73
C ALA A 258 -34.12 3.33 -6.12
N VAL A 259 -34.88 2.23 -6.22
CA VAL A 259 -35.49 1.77 -7.49
C VAL A 259 -36.45 2.82 -8.05
N LEU A 260 -37.12 3.59 -7.18
CA LEU A 260 -38.08 4.62 -7.58
C LEU A 260 -37.45 5.69 -8.48
N THR A 261 -36.15 5.84 -8.45
CA THR A 261 -35.42 6.84 -9.24
C THR A 261 -35.12 6.39 -10.66
N ALA A 262 -35.14 5.07 -10.86
CA ALA A 262 -35.04 4.41 -12.16
C ALA A 262 -36.44 4.24 -12.80
N ALA A 263 -37.51 4.48 -12.04
CA ALA A 263 -38.85 4.52 -12.58
C ALA A 263 -39.03 5.69 -13.57
N GLU A 264 -40.14 5.64 -14.32
CA GLU A 264 -40.56 6.72 -15.20
C GLU A 264 -40.67 8.05 -14.41
N ARG A 265 -40.29 9.16 -15.05
CA ARG A 265 -40.02 10.43 -14.37
C ARG A 265 -41.29 11.04 -13.77
N THR A 266 -42.40 10.99 -14.50
CA THR A 266 -43.72 11.46 -14.05
C THR A 266 -44.20 10.63 -12.86
N HIS A 267 -44.05 9.31 -12.93
CA HIS A 267 -44.38 8.38 -11.85
C HIS A 267 -43.54 8.67 -10.61
N TRP A 268 -42.23 8.85 -10.77
CA TRP A 268 -41.36 9.22 -9.64
C TRP A 268 -41.75 10.58 -9.03
N ALA A 269 -42.07 11.58 -9.85
CA ALA A 269 -42.55 12.88 -9.37
C ALA A 269 -43.84 12.75 -8.53
N GLN A 270 -44.80 11.94 -8.98
CA GLN A 270 -46.05 11.67 -8.27
C GLN A 270 -45.81 10.95 -6.93
N VAL A 271 -45.00 9.88 -6.93
CA VAL A 271 -44.64 9.14 -5.72
C VAL A 271 -43.89 10.02 -4.73
N ARG A 272 -42.92 10.82 -5.20
CA ARG A 272 -42.19 11.81 -4.38
C ARG A 272 -43.15 12.79 -3.73
N ARG A 273 -44.10 13.36 -4.48
CA ARG A 273 -45.10 14.30 -3.95
C ARG A 273 -46.06 13.66 -2.94
N LYS A 274 -46.40 12.38 -3.13
CA LYS A 274 -47.34 11.66 -2.25
C LYS A 274 -46.69 11.16 -0.96
N HIS A 275 -45.47 10.61 -1.04
CA HIS A 275 -44.85 9.87 0.06
C HIS A 275 -43.65 10.55 0.72
N PHE A 276 -43.06 11.57 0.09
CA PHE A 276 -41.86 12.27 0.58
C PHE A 276 -42.10 13.76 0.88
N ASN A 277 -43.36 14.19 1.01
CA ASN A 277 -43.70 15.59 1.24
C ASN A 277 -43.72 16.01 2.73
N ARG A 278 -43.74 15.06 3.67
CA ARG A 278 -43.90 15.27 5.11
C ARG A 278 -43.15 14.22 5.92
N GLY A 279 -42.94 14.51 7.20
CA GLY A 279 -42.36 13.59 8.17
C GLY A 279 -40.90 13.21 7.91
N VAL A 280 -40.51 12.02 8.37
CA VAL A 280 -39.14 11.50 8.29
C VAL A 280 -38.68 11.36 6.84
N ASN A 281 -39.55 10.91 5.94
CA ASN A 281 -39.22 10.73 4.52
C ASN A 281 -38.77 12.03 3.85
N LYS A 282 -39.42 13.15 4.17
CA LYS A 282 -39.01 14.47 3.65
C LYS A 282 -37.60 14.82 4.12
N VAL A 283 -37.32 14.64 5.42
CA VAL A 283 -36.01 14.98 6.02
C VAL A 283 -34.91 14.07 5.47
N SER A 284 -35.18 12.77 5.34
CA SER A 284 -34.23 11.81 4.77
C SER A 284 -33.96 12.10 3.30
N LEU A 285 -34.98 12.40 2.50
CA LEU A 285 -34.81 12.75 1.10
C LEU A 285 -34.05 14.06 0.93
N ASP A 286 -34.35 15.08 1.75
CA ASP A 286 -33.61 16.36 1.76
C ASP A 286 -32.14 16.15 2.10
N ALA A 287 -31.81 15.27 3.05
CA ALA A 287 -30.43 14.90 3.35
C ALA A 287 -29.73 14.22 2.17
N ILE A 288 -30.43 13.38 1.40
CA ILE A 288 -29.90 12.74 0.19
C ILE A 288 -29.68 13.75 -0.93
N GLU A 289 -30.68 14.59 -1.19
CA GLU A 289 -30.67 15.63 -2.23
C GLU A 289 -29.57 16.68 -1.98
N LYS A 290 -29.31 17.04 -0.71
CA LYS A 290 -28.27 18.02 -0.32
C LYS A 290 -26.88 17.44 -0.06
N ALA A 291 -26.67 16.13 -0.22
CA ALA A 291 -25.35 15.53 -0.04
C ALA A 291 -24.32 16.06 -1.05
N ALA A 292 -23.04 16.10 -0.70
CA ALA A 292 -22.00 16.54 -1.63
C ALA A 292 -21.84 15.59 -2.83
N PHE A 293 -21.80 14.30 -2.55
CA PHE A 293 -21.84 13.20 -3.51
C PHE A 293 -22.31 11.93 -2.80
N PHE A 294 -22.55 10.87 -3.57
CA PHE A 294 -23.07 9.60 -3.09
C PHE A 294 -21.99 8.50 -3.16
N VAL A 295 -21.93 7.64 -2.16
CA VAL A 295 -20.97 6.52 -2.08
C VAL A 295 -21.71 5.23 -1.82
N THR A 296 -21.40 4.18 -2.57
CA THR A 296 -22.00 2.84 -2.39
C THR A 296 -20.93 1.87 -1.90
N LEU A 297 -21.17 1.22 -0.77
CA LEU A 297 -20.32 0.16 -0.22
C LEU A 297 -20.95 -1.21 -0.50
N ASP A 298 -20.56 -1.83 -1.61
CA ASP A 298 -21.06 -3.13 -2.06
C ASP A 298 -20.31 -4.30 -1.40
N ASN A 299 -21.01 -5.40 -1.08
CA ASN A 299 -20.42 -6.60 -0.44
C ASN A 299 -19.94 -7.67 -1.43
N PHE A 300 -20.18 -7.47 -2.73
CA PHE A 300 -19.82 -8.43 -3.76
C PHE A 300 -18.70 -7.85 -4.61
N PRO A 301 -17.72 -8.67 -5.03
CA PRO A 301 -16.72 -8.24 -5.99
C PRO A 301 -17.42 -7.90 -7.31
N TYR A 302 -17.00 -6.80 -7.94
CA TYR A 302 -17.47 -6.42 -9.26
C TYR A 302 -16.58 -7.12 -10.28
N GLU A 303 -16.98 -8.31 -10.73
CA GLU A 303 -16.32 -9.00 -11.83
C GLU A 303 -16.85 -8.44 -13.16
N PHE A 304 -15.94 -8.09 -14.06
CA PHE A 304 -16.29 -7.65 -15.41
C PHE A 304 -16.62 -8.89 -16.25
N ASP A 305 -17.90 -9.25 -16.30
CA ASP A 305 -18.35 -10.40 -17.09
C ASP A 305 -18.40 -10.02 -18.57
N MET A 306 -17.47 -10.55 -19.37
CA MET A 306 -17.45 -10.30 -20.83
C MET A 306 -18.59 -10.99 -21.59
N VAL A 307 -19.33 -11.89 -20.94
CA VAL A 307 -20.33 -12.77 -21.57
C VAL A 307 -21.77 -12.41 -21.18
N SER A 308 -22.01 -11.68 -20.08
CA SER A 308 -23.37 -11.39 -19.63
C SER A 308 -23.99 -10.22 -20.42
N THR A 309 -24.88 -10.52 -21.36
CA THR A 309 -25.80 -9.53 -21.98
C THR A 309 -26.93 -9.11 -21.05
N HIS A 310 -27.04 -9.71 -19.87
CA HIS A 310 -27.95 -9.30 -18.81
C HIS A 310 -27.22 -8.39 -17.84
N ILE A 311 -27.40 -7.08 -18.02
CA ILE A 311 -27.00 -6.09 -17.03
C ILE A 311 -27.73 -6.44 -15.74
N ASN A 312 -26.98 -6.88 -14.72
CA ASN A 312 -27.54 -7.47 -13.51
C ASN A 312 -28.50 -6.48 -12.82
N CYS A 313 -29.82 -6.72 -12.90
CA CYS A 313 -30.87 -5.87 -12.32
C CYS A 313 -30.69 -5.61 -10.81
N LYS A 314 -29.93 -6.47 -10.09
CA LYS A 314 -29.56 -6.24 -8.68
C LYS A 314 -28.61 -5.07 -8.47
N ALA A 315 -27.86 -4.64 -9.50
CA ALA A 315 -27.06 -3.41 -9.46
C ALA A 315 -27.97 -2.16 -9.52
N TYR A 316 -29.12 -2.26 -10.20
CA TYR A 316 -30.09 -1.16 -10.38
C TYR A 316 -30.93 -0.86 -9.13
N SER A 317 -31.07 -1.80 -8.19
CA SER A 317 -31.75 -1.51 -6.91
C SER A 317 -30.87 -0.74 -5.92
N LYS A 318 -29.56 -0.75 -6.13
CA LYS A 318 -28.55 -0.11 -5.27
C LYS A 318 -28.00 1.18 -5.83
N ARG A 319 -28.00 1.28 -7.17
CA ARG A 319 -27.54 2.43 -7.91
C ARG A 319 -28.76 3.01 -8.57
N TYR A 320 -29.08 4.24 -8.24
CA TYR A 320 -29.60 5.32 -9.08
C TYR A 320 -30.26 6.31 -8.11
N PHE A 321 -29.79 7.55 -8.17
CA PHE A 321 -30.57 8.77 -8.22
C PHE A 321 -29.89 9.52 -9.36
N VAL A 322 -30.51 9.49 -10.53
CA VAL A 322 -29.96 10.02 -11.79
C VAL A 322 -29.47 11.46 -11.57
N PHE A 323 -28.16 11.68 -11.76
CA PHE A 323 -27.33 12.85 -11.45
C PHE A 323 -26.98 13.07 -9.96
N LYS A 324 -26.04 12.25 -9.46
CA LYS A 324 -24.92 12.68 -8.62
C LYS A 324 -23.65 11.99 -9.08
#